data_AF-A0A328C4E2-F1
#
_entry.id   AF-A0A328C4E2-F1
#
_cell.length_a   1.000
_cell.length_b   1.000
_cell.length_c   1.000
_cell.angle_alpha   90.00
_cell.angle_beta   90.00
_cell.angle_gamma   90.00
#
_symmetry.space_group_name_H-M   'P 1'
#
loop_
_entity.id
_entity.type
_entity.pdbx_description
1 polymer ?
#
loop_
_entity_poly.entity_id
_entity_poly.type
_entity_poly.pdbx_seq_one_letter_code
_entity_poly.pdbx_strand_id
1 'polypeptide(L)'
;MVYPAFTARLGAFLTCGLLATATVGAISLSAAAPAHAQDAADSQVSALLDQAMEDYDMLMIEEAEQALEEAVVVAARNNLRTPAVARAYVMLGIVRFAATRDEAMTEEAFVAALETDPNSVLFPVYETPELGQIFERARRRAKPPEPAPTQHDQNAQPDADQPMEHRPIARANAGQAVLFEAFVDETLPVFRVFVHHRRFGEDDFTRSEMTPSSNTRFAFSLDASHVRTSQIEYYIEAVDRTGDVVASSGRTTNPHRISVMGSGTEAPAPSPAPVAQVTPADEEPLELSDDENALGSGFYATLLGGTDVGFLTSGTTPTAQIDREVTPGFVAAFAHAKLDLGWRLTERNSVGAYWRWQFSPAQDFSTLVEGSIDTDAPFWEHEEECFGLGLPGDCLLGIKYQRDISLGAPRFYSSVGLGIGRVRNWLRLKHNAMRSDGVCDNRDIFQDESTGVPFCYIRDTVRTGWAHFGFGGGFYVPLSGHLDFVTDTYVMVLFPDTSINVDVNLGLRLRI
;
A
#
# COMPACT_ATOMS: atom_id res chain seq x y z
N MET A 1 44.07 -4.44 -69.94
CA MET A 1 44.53 -4.34 -68.54
C MET A 1 43.55 -5.15 -67.69
N VAL A 2 43.67 -6.49 -67.64
CA VAL A 2 44.60 -7.31 -66.82
C VAL A 2 44.31 -7.14 -65.32
N TYR A 3 43.42 -8.02 -64.80
CA TYR A 3 43.43 -8.89 -63.58
C TYR A 3 44.40 -8.60 -62.40
N PRO A 4 44.32 -9.31 -61.22
CA PRO A 4 43.26 -10.13 -60.56
C PRO A 4 43.11 -9.80 -59.03
N ALA A 5 42.07 -10.22 -58.31
CA ALA A 5 41.88 -11.51 -57.61
C ALA A 5 43.11 -12.11 -56.86
N PHE A 6 42.99 -12.24 -55.52
CA PHE A 6 43.75 -13.16 -54.65
C PHE A 6 42.73 -14.19 -54.11
N THR A 7 42.63 -15.42 -54.64
CA THR A 7 43.31 -16.66 -54.20
C THR A 7 43.38 -16.81 -52.67
N ALA A 8 42.58 -17.66 -52.00
CA ALA A 8 42.46 -19.13 -52.06
C ALA A 8 43.67 -19.89 -51.48
N ARG A 9 43.36 -21.06 -50.90
CA ARG A 9 44.19 -22.22 -50.49
C ARG A 9 44.27 -22.40 -48.96
N LEU A 10 44.21 -23.59 -48.38
CA LEU A 10 44.09 -25.00 -48.82
C LEU A 10 43.77 -25.78 -47.52
N GLY A 11 42.83 -26.73 -47.49
CA GLY A 11 43.08 -28.16 -47.67
C GLY A 11 42.58 -28.89 -46.41
N ALA A 12 41.51 -29.68 -46.43
CA ALA A 12 41.32 -31.01 -47.03
C ALA A 12 42.31 -32.06 -46.49
N PHE A 13 41.78 -33.06 -45.77
CA PHE A 13 41.88 -34.52 -45.98
C PHE A 13 41.64 -35.24 -44.62
N LEU A 14 40.49 -35.90 -44.41
CA LEU A 14 40.21 -37.31 -44.72
C LEU A 14 41.09 -38.29 -43.92
N THR A 15 40.53 -39.03 -42.96
CA THR A 15 40.20 -40.48 -43.06
C THR A 15 39.92 -41.12 -41.70
N CYS A 16 38.69 -41.64 -41.57
CA CYS A 16 38.26 -42.94 -41.05
C CYS A 16 39.23 -43.82 -40.21
N GLY A 17 38.75 -44.31 -39.06
CA GLY A 17 39.34 -45.45 -38.34
C GLY A 17 38.72 -45.74 -36.97
N LEU A 18 37.68 -46.58 -36.95
CA LEU A 18 37.08 -47.20 -35.76
C LEU A 18 38.14 -47.87 -34.84
N LEU A 19 38.01 -47.73 -33.52
CA LEU A 19 37.91 -48.87 -32.59
C LEU A 19 37.50 -48.43 -31.17
N ALA A 20 36.65 -49.25 -30.58
CA ALA A 20 35.93 -49.08 -29.34
C ALA A 20 36.81 -49.24 -28.09
N THR A 21 36.53 -48.43 -27.07
CA THR A 21 36.63 -48.84 -25.66
C THR A 21 35.52 -48.19 -24.86
N ALA A 22 34.69 -49.03 -24.25
CA ALA A 22 33.64 -48.66 -23.34
C ALA A 22 34.23 -48.08 -22.04
N THR A 23 33.74 -46.91 -21.63
CA THR A 23 33.74 -46.49 -20.22
C THR A 23 32.39 -45.92 -19.88
N VAL A 24 31.71 -46.64 -18.99
CA VAL A 24 30.53 -46.24 -18.25
C VAL A 24 30.80 -44.92 -17.55
N GLY A 25 30.02 -43.89 -17.88
CA GLY A 25 30.01 -42.61 -17.20
C GLY A 25 28.59 -42.09 -17.20
N ALA A 26 27.82 -42.47 -16.18
CA ALA A 26 26.50 -41.93 -15.92
C ALA A 26 26.64 -40.41 -15.70
N ILE A 27 26.22 -39.62 -16.69
CA ILE A 27 26.01 -38.19 -16.50
C ILE A 27 24.70 -38.07 -15.72
N SER A 28 24.84 -37.97 -14.41
CA SER A 28 23.79 -37.51 -13.52
C SER A 28 23.35 -36.12 -14.01
N LEU A 29 22.10 -36.01 -14.49
CA LEU A 29 21.41 -34.72 -14.51
C LEU A 29 21.23 -34.30 -13.04
N SER A 30 22.17 -33.53 -12.52
CA SER A 30 21.98 -32.80 -11.28
C SER A 30 21.04 -31.64 -11.56
N ALA A 31 19.75 -31.85 -11.27
CA ALA A 31 18.75 -30.81 -11.20
C ALA A 31 19.13 -29.81 -10.09
N ALA A 32 19.69 -28.67 -10.46
CA ALA A 32 19.68 -27.49 -9.61
C ALA A 32 18.32 -26.80 -9.76
N ALA A 33 17.31 -27.24 -8.99
CA ALA A 33 15.98 -26.60 -9.01
C ALA A 33 15.13 -26.74 -7.71
N PRO A 34 15.64 -26.54 -6.47
CA PRO A 34 14.72 -26.32 -5.35
C PRO A 34 14.46 -24.83 -5.08
N ALA A 35 15.42 -23.92 -5.32
CA ALA A 35 15.33 -22.54 -4.85
C ALA A 35 14.30 -21.68 -5.62
N HIS A 36 14.28 -21.76 -6.96
CA HIS A 36 13.35 -20.95 -7.77
C HIS A 36 11.90 -21.44 -7.73
N ALA A 37 11.66 -22.72 -7.42
CA ALA A 37 10.31 -23.27 -7.33
C ALA A 37 9.63 -22.96 -5.99
N GLN A 38 10.40 -22.94 -4.90
CA GLN A 38 9.90 -22.56 -3.57
C GLN A 38 9.58 -21.06 -3.49
N ASP A 39 10.40 -20.22 -4.11
CA ASP A 39 10.21 -18.76 -4.15
C ASP A 39 8.93 -18.37 -4.91
N ALA A 40 8.66 -19.05 -6.05
CA ALA A 40 7.42 -18.85 -6.80
C ALA A 40 6.18 -19.32 -6.02
N ALA A 41 6.28 -20.44 -5.29
CA ALA A 41 5.18 -20.95 -4.48
C ALA A 41 4.90 -20.08 -3.24
N ASP A 42 5.92 -19.52 -2.60
CA ASP A 42 5.77 -18.58 -1.47
C ASP A 42 5.17 -17.24 -1.92
N SER A 43 5.58 -16.75 -3.10
CA SER A 43 4.95 -15.60 -3.75
C SER A 43 3.48 -15.84 -4.06
N GLN A 44 3.12 -17.04 -4.52
CA GLN A 44 1.72 -17.41 -4.78
C GLN A 44 0.89 -17.46 -3.48
N VAL A 45 1.43 -18.01 -2.39
CA VAL A 45 0.77 -18.00 -1.07
C VAL A 45 0.55 -16.57 -0.59
N SER A 46 1.53 -15.68 -0.76
CA SER A 46 1.41 -14.28 -0.37
C SER A 46 0.33 -13.55 -1.18
N ALA A 47 0.26 -13.78 -2.49
CA ALA A 47 -0.78 -13.19 -3.35
C ALA A 47 -2.20 -13.66 -2.97
N LEU A 48 -2.36 -14.95 -2.66
CA LEU A 48 -3.64 -15.51 -2.19
C LEU A 48 -4.05 -14.97 -0.81
N LEU A 49 -3.08 -14.75 0.09
CA LEU A 49 -3.33 -14.10 1.37
C LEU A 49 -3.80 -12.65 1.18
N ASP A 50 -3.13 -11.88 0.33
CA ASP A 50 -3.50 -10.49 0.06
C ASP A 50 -4.91 -10.41 -0.57
N GLN A 51 -5.20 -11.27 -1.54
CA GLN A 51 -6.53 -11.40 -2.14
C GLN A 51 -7.59 -11.74 -1.09
N ALA A 52 -7.34 -12.72 -0.21
CA ALA A 52 -8.30 -13.10 0.82
C ALA A 52 -8.57 -12.00 1.85
N MET A 53 -7.56 -11.17 2.15
CA MET A 53 -7.75 -10.01 3.02
C MET A 53 -8.64 -8.96 2.35
N GLU A 54 -8.45 -8.71 1.04
CA GLU A 54 -9.32 -7.83 0.25
C GLU A 54 -10.76 -8.37 0.18
N ASP A 55 -10.93 -9.66 -0.13
CA ASP A 55 -12.24 -10.32 -0.19
C ASP A 55 -12.96 -10.27 1.18
N TYR A 56 -12.22 -10.50 2.27
CA TYR A 56 -12.78 -10.40 3.62
C TYR A 56 -13.21 -8.97 3.98
N ASP A 57 -12.40 -7.97 3.63
CA ASP A 57 -12.73 -6.55 3.83
C ASP A 57 -13.97 -6.12 3.00
N MET A 58 -14.16 -6.77 1.86
CA MET A 58 -15.33 -6.62 0.98
C MET A 58 -16.56 -7.44 1.40
N LEU A 59 -16.47 -8.15 2.53
CA LEU A 59 -17.51 -9.05 3.07
C LEU A 59 -17.82 -10.25 2.15
N MET A 60 -16.91 -10.59 1.24
CA MET A 60 -16.94 -11.78 0.39
C MET A 60 -16.30 -12.95 1.14
N ILE A 61 -17.00 -13.43 2.17
CA ILE A 61 -16.44 -14.33 3.18
C ILE A 61 -16.13 -15.71 2.58
N GLU A 62 -16.99 -16.22 1.71
CA GLU A 62 -16.80 -17.50 1.03
C GLU A 62 -15.58 -17.48 0.10
N GLU A 63 -15.40 -16.41 -0.68
CA GLU A 63 -14.26 -16.22 -1.57
C GLU A 63 -12.94 -16.08 -0.80
N ALA A 64 -12.95 -15.31 0.30
CA ALA A 64 -11.81 -15.18 1.18
C ALA A 64 -11.38 -16.53 1.78
N GLU A 65 -12.34 -17.35 2.21
CA GLU A 65 -12.05 -18.70 2.71
C GLU A 65 -11.45 -19.58 1.61
N GLN A 66 -12.04 -19.57 0.41
CA GLN A 66 -11.54 -20.35 -0.72
C GLN A 66 -10.10 -19.99 -1.11
N ALA A 67 -9.76 -18.69 -1.17
CA ALA A 67 -8.41 -18.23 -1.47
C ALA A 67 -7.39 -18.69 -0.41
N LEU A 68 -7.76 -18.68 0.87
CA LEU A 68 -6.89 -19.14 1.96
C LEU A 68 -6.74 -20.65 2.00
N GLU A 69 -7.79 -21.41 1.68
CA GLU A 69 -7.69 -22.85 1.51
C GLU A 69 -6.77 -23.22 0.35
N GLU A 70 -6.86 -22.49 -0.77
CA GLU A 70 -5.92 -22.65 -1.88
C GLU A 70 -4.49 -22.33 -1.46
N ALA A 71 -4.26 -21.26 -0.70
CA ALA A 71 -2.95 -20.89 -0.19
C ALA A 71 -2.35 -22.02 0.67
N VAL A 72 -3.15 -22.60 1.56
CA VAL A 72 -2.74 -23.74 2.39
C VAL A 72 -2.44 -24.99 1.56
N VAL A 73 -3.22 -25.26 0.49
CA VAL A 73 -2.95 -26.38 -0.43
C VAL A 73 -1.64 -26.16 -1.21
N VAL A 74 -1.38 -24.95 -1.69
CA VAL A 74 -0.12 -24.60 -2.37
C VAL A 74 1.06 -24.77 -1.41
N ALA A 75 0.93 -24.29 -0.17
CA ALA A 75 1.95 -24.44 0.86
C ALA A 75 2.24 -25.90 1.17
N ALA A 76 1.21 -26.72 1.37
CA ALA A 76 1.35 -28.14 1.68
C ALA A 76 2.02 -28.94 0.54
N ARG A 77 1.63 -28.68 -0.72
CA ARG A 77 2.23 -29.33 -1.90
C ARG A 77 3.72 -29.04 -2.03
N ASN A 78 4.16 -27.86 -1.60
CA ASN A 78 5.54 -27.39 -1.72
C ASN A 78 6.33 -27.53 -0.40
N ASN A 79 5.73 -28.10 0.66
CA ASN A 79 6.30 -28.20 2.01
C ASN A 79 6.80 -26.84 2.56
N LEU A 80 6.06 -25.77 2.29
CA LEU A 80 6.41 -24.43 2.75
C LEU A 80 6.06 -24.24 4.23
N ARG A 81 6.99 -23.69 5.00
CA ARG A 81 6.80 -23.26 6.39
C ARG A 81 7.35 -21.85 6.59
N THR A 82 6.76 -20.90 5.88
CA THR A 82 7.17 -19.49 5.87
C THR A 82 6.22 -18.64 6.71
N PRO A 83 6.62 -17.41 7.10
CA PRO A 83 5.72 -16.48 7.78
C PRO A 83 4.45 -16.17 6.98
N ALA A 84 4.52 -16.19 5.64
CA ALA A 84 3.35 -16.00 4.77
C ALA A 84 2.32 -17.12 4.97
N VAL A 85 2.76 -18.38 5.02
CA VAL A 85 1.91 -19.54 5.30
C VAL A 85 1.29 -19.44 6.70
N ALA A 86 2.06 -19.05 7.71
CA ALA A 86 1.55 -18.87 9.06
C ALA A 86 0.47 -17.77 9.13
N ARG A 87 0.71 -16.63 8.46
CA ARG A 87 -0.28 -15.56 8.32
C ARG A 87 -1.55 -15.99 7.57
N ALA A 88 -1.42 -16.82 6.54
CA ALA A 88 -2.57 -17.40 5.84
C ALA A 88 -3.43 -18.27 6.79
N TYR A 89 -2.81 -19.09 7.64
CA TYR A 89 -3.55 -19.83 8.67
C TYR A 89 -4.20 -18.93 9.72
N VAL A 90 -3.55 -17.84 10.13
CA VAL A 90 -4.18 -16.84 11.03
C VAL A 90 -5.41 -16.23 10.36
N MET A 91 -5.30 -15.79 9.11
CA MET A 91 -6.42 -15.18 8.41
C MET A 91 -7.56 -16.18 8.19
N LEU A 92 -7.24 -17.44 7.88
CA LEU A 92 -8.22 -18.50 7.71
C LEU A 92 -9.04 -18.74 8.98
N GLY A 93 -8.39 -18.68 10.16
CA GLY A 93 -9.09 -18.73 11.44
C GLY A 93 -10.06 -17.56 11.62
N ILE A 94 -9.63 -16.33 11.30
CA ILE A 94 -10.45 -15.12 11.41
C ILE A 94 -11.68 -15.19 10.49
N VAL A 95 -11.48 -15.57 9.22
CA VAL A 95 -12.54 -15.69 8.22
C VAL A 95 -13.57 -16.74 8.64
N ARG A 96 -13.11 -17.93 9.05
CA ARG A 96 -13.99 -19.01 9.53
C ARG A 96 -14.76 -18.62 10.79
N PHE A 97 -14.13 -17.89 11.70
CA PHE A 97 -14.80 -17.37 12.88
C PHE A 97 -15.92 -16.39 12.50
N ALA A 98 -15.66 -15.50 11.54
CA ALA A 98 -16.67 -14.56 11.05
C ALA A 98 -17.85 -15.28 10.39
N ALA A 99 -17.58 -16.31 9.58
CA ALA A 99 -18.58 -17.10 8.86
C ALA A 99 -19.47 -17.94 9.80
N THR A 100 -18.85 -18.68 10.72
CA THR A 100 -19.51 -19.79 11.44
C THR A 100 -19.65 -19.57 12.94
N ARG A 101 -18.85 -18.66 13.52
CA ARG A 101 -18.65 -18.52 14.98
C ARG A 101 -18.15 -19.80 15.66
N ASP A 102 -17.60 -20.74 14.91
CA ASP A 102 -17.03 -21.98 15.44
C ASP A 102 -15.63 -21.70 16.02
N GLU A 103 -15.56 -21.59 17.35
CA GLU A 103 -14.31 -21.40 18.08
C GLU A 103 -13.34 -22.57 17.91
N ALA A 104 -13.83 -23.80 17.76
CA ALA A 104 -12.97 -24.99 17.66
C ALA A 104 -12.26 -25.00 16.30
N MET A 105 -13.00 -24.73 15.22
CA MET A 105 -12.44 -24.62 13.88
C MET A 105 -11.43 -23.46 13.77
N THR A 106 -11.74 -22.33 14.41
CA THR A 106 -10.86 -21.15 14.50
C THR A 106 -9.57 -21.47 15.26
N GLU A 107 -9.69 -22.14 16.41
CA GLU A 107 -8.55 -22.55 17.23
C GLU A 107 -7.63 -23.50 16.46
N GLU A 108 -8.17 -24.43 15.67
CA GLU A 108 -7.37 -25.36 14.85
C GLU A 108 -6.55 -24.64 13.78
N ALA A 109 -7.12 -23.63 13.12
CA ALA A 109 -6.38 -22.80 12.17
C ALA A 109 -5.25 -22.02 12.86
N PHE A 110 -5.50 -21.46 14.05
CA PHE A 110 -4.46 -20.78 14.84
C PHE A 110 -3.38 -21.73 15.34
N VAL A 111 -3.72 -22.97 15.72
CA VAL A 111 -2.75 -24.00 16.06
C VAL A 111 -1.84 -24.26 14.86
N ALA A 112 -2.40 -24.43 13.65
CA ALA A 112 -1.60 -24.63 12.43
C ALA A 112 -0.69 -23.43 12.12
N ALA A 113 -1.17 -22.19 12.35
CA ALA A 113 -0.34 -21.00 12.22
C ALA A 113 0.87 -21.02 13.17
N LEU A 114 0.63 -21.34 14.45
CA LEU A 114 1.66 -21.36 15.50
C LEU A 114 2.62 -22.55 15.37
N GLU A 115 2.15 -23.68 14.82
CA GLU A 115 3.01 -24.80 14.44
C GLU A 115 3.85 -24.48 13.20
N THR A 116 3.39 -23.55 12.34
CA THR A 116 4.15 -23.08 11.17
C THR A 116 5.19 -22.04 11.58
N ASP A 117 4.79 -21.02 12.35
CA ASP A 117 5.66 -20.00 12.92
C ASP A 117 5.23 -19.68 14.38
N PRO A 118 6.03 -20.04 15.40
CA PRO A 118 5.73 -19.77 16.80
C PRO A 118 5.57 -18.28 17.17
N ASN A 119 6.15 -17.39 16.35
CA ASN A 119 6.06 -15.94 16.53
C ASN A 119 4.82 -15.32 15.88
N SER A 120 3.92 -16.15 15.32
CA SER A 120 2.65 -15.68 14.74
C SER A 120 1.85 -14.86 15.75
N VAL A 121 1.23 -13.79 15.23
CA VAL A 121 0.35 -12.87 15.94
C VAL A 121 -0.92 -12.66 15.14
N LEU A 122 -2.01 -12.28 15.82
CA LEU A 122 -3.22 -11.83 15.16
C LEU A 122 -2.97 -10.57 14.34
N PHE A 123 -3.73 -10.40 13.26
CA PHE A 123 -3.74 -9.16 12.48
C PHE A 123 -4.40 -8.06 13.33
N PRO A 124 -3.69 -6.96 13.66
CA PRO A 124 -4.20 -5.95 14.59
C PRO A 124 -5.54 -5.34 14.19
N VAL A 125 -5.80 -5.22 12.88
CA VAL A 125 -7.03 -4.63 12.32
C VAL A 125 -8.25 -5.52 12.56
N TYR A 126 -8.04 -6.83 12.70
CA TYR A 126 -9.11 -7.83 12.89
C TYR A 126 -9.12 -8.41 14.32
N GLU A 127 -8.25 -7.92 15.20
CA GLU A 127 -8.14 -8.42 16.57
C GLU A 127 -9.38 -8.01 17.37
N THR A 128 -10.05 -9.01 17.94
CA THR A 128 -11.13 -8.82 18.91
C THR A 128 -10.76 -9.53 20.22
N PRO A 129 -11.33 -9.13 21.37
CA PRO A 129 -11.07 -9.80 22.65
C PRO A 129 -11.38 -11.30 22.63
N GLU A 130 -12.32 -11.73 21.79
CA GLU A 130 -12.72 -13.12 21.61
C GLU A 130 -11.69 -13.89 20.79
N LEU A 131 -11.29 -13.36 19.62
CA LEU A 131 -10.23 -13.95 18.80
C LEU A 131 -8.90 -14.02 19.56
N GLY A 132 -8.57 -13.00 20.37
CA GLY A 132 -7.40 -13.00 21.25
C GLY A 132 -7.41 -14.16 22.24
N GLN A 133 -8.56 -14.47 22.85
CA GLN A 133 -8.69 -15.61 23.76
C GLN A 133 -8.55 -16.95 23.04
N ILE A 134 -9.14 -17.09 21.85
CA ILE A 134 -9.02 -18.31 21.03
C ILE A 134 -7.55 -18.52 20.63
N PHE A 135 -6.86 -17.47 20.22
CA PHE A 135 -5.43 -17.51 19.84
C PHE A 135 -4.53 -17.92 21.01
N GLU A 136 -4.79 -17.42 22.22
CA GLU A 136 -4.05 -17.82 23.42
C GLU A 136 -4.30 -19.27 23.83
N ARG A 137 -5.50 -19.83 23.58
CA ARG A 137 -5.74 -21.27 23.75
C ARG A 137 -4.99 -22.08 22.72
N ALA A 138 -5.00 -21.65 21.45
CA ALA A 138 -4.22 -22.27 20.38
C ALA A 138 -2.72 -22.31 20.70
N ARG A 139 -2.15 -21.23 21.27
CA ARG A 139 -0.75 -21.18 21.73
C ARG A 139 -0.40 -22.22 22.79
N ARG A 140 -1.35 -22.61 23.64
CA ARG A 140 -1.16 -23.67 24.64
C ARG A 140 -1.26 -25.07 24.05
N ARG A 141 -2.00 -25.23 22.94
CA ARG A 141 -2.28 -26.52 22.28
C ARG A 141 -1.28 -26.86 21.17
N ALA A 142 -0.74 -25.86 20.49
CA ALA A 142 0.26 -26.04 19.44
C ALA A 142 1.43 -26.88 19.97
N LYS A 143 1.74 -27.98 19.28
CA LYS A 143 2.86 -28.83 19.70
C LYS A 143 4.15 -28.05 19.47
N PRO A 144 4.99 -27.86 20.50
CA PRO A 144 6.34 -27.37 20.27
C PRO A 144 7.03 -28.34 19.29
N PRO A 145 7.65 -27.86 18.20
CA PRO A 145 8.61 -28.69 17.49
C PRO A 145 9.70 -29.13 18.47
N GLU A 146 10.24 -30.34 18.25
CA GLU A 146 11.33 -30.92 19.03
C GLU A 146 12.41 -29.87 19.31
N PRO A 147 12.87 -29.73 20.57
CA PRO A 147 13.49 -28.49 21.01
C PRO A 147 14.84 -28.28 20.34
N ALA A 148 14.93 -27.26 19.48
CA ALA A 148 16.10 -26.39 19.54
C ALA A 148 15.97 -25.60 20.86
N PRO A 149 16.99 -25.59 21.72
CA PRO A 149 16.85 -25.24 23.12
C PRO A 149 16.43 -23.78 23.25
N THR A 150 15.25 -23.57 23.83
CA THR A 150 14.85 -22.28 24.40
C THR A 150 14.86 -22.47 25.91
N GLN A 151 15.82 -21.83 26.59
CA GLN A 151 15.67 -21.57 28.01
C GLN A 151 15.14 -20.15 28.16
N HIS A 152 13.89 -20.05 28.62
CA HIS A 152 13.54 -18.99 29.54
C HIS A 152 14.44 -19.16 30.77
N ASP A 153 15.43 -18.30 30.93
CA ASP A 153 15.98 -18.03 32.24
C ASP A 153 16.15 -16.53 32.41
N GLN A 154 15.57 -16.00 33.48
CA GLN A 154 15.66 -14.59 33.88
C GLN A 154 17.04 -14.25 34.47
N ASN A 155 18.07 -15.00 34.08
CA ASN A 155 19.49 -14.78 34.30
C ASN A 155 20.25 -15.71 33.33
N ALA A 156 20.34 -15.34 32.06
CA ALA A 156 21.21 -16.04 31.10
C ALA A 156 22.22 -15.06 30.53
N GLN A 157 23.48 -15.30 30.88
CA GLN A 157 24.66 -14.71 30.28
C GLN A 157 24.71 -15.09 28.78
N PRO A 158 25.31 -14.29 27.88
CA PRO A 158 25.16 -14.44 26.44
C PRO A 158 25.70 -15.76 25.90
N ASP A 159 25.04 -16.25 24.84
CA ASP A 159 25.29 -17.51 24.13
C ASP A 159 26.42 -17.31 23.11
N ALA A 160 27.65 -17.63 23.53
CA ALA A 160 28.91 -17.23 22.93
C ALA A 160 29.31 -17.96 21.63
N ASP A 161 28.39 -18.16 20.68
CA ASP A 161 28.71 -18.88 19.42
C ASP A 161 28.11 -18.28 18.14
N GLN A 162 27.58 -17.04 18.19
CA GLN A 162 27.28 -16.26 16.99
C GLN A 162 28.29 -15.11 16.83
N PRO A 163 28.88 -14.92 15.62
CA PRO A 163 29.88 -13.87 15.38
C PRO A 163 29.36 -12.44 15.67
N MET A 164 28.04 -12.27 15.57
CA MET A 164 27.35 -11.06 16.00
C MET A 164 26.01 -11.42 16.64
N GLU A 165 25.81 -10.96 17.87
CA GLU A 165 24.57 -11.11 18.62
C GLU A 165 23.76 -9.81 18.58
N HIS A 166 22.48 -9.92 18.26
CA HIS A 166 21.52 -8.83 18.36
C HIS A 166 20.18 -9.40 18.80
N ARG A 167 19.51 -8.74 19.73
CA ARG A 167 18.16 -9.12 20.17
C ARG A 167 17.12 -8.37 19.33
N PRO A 168 16.34 -9.05 18.48
CA PRO A 168 15.33 -8.38 17.66
C PRO A 168 14.30 -7.64 18.51
N ILE A 169 13.97 -6.43 18.08
CA ILE A 169 12.97 -5.57 18.70
C ILE A 169 11.64 -5.85 18.03
N ALA A 170 10.72 -6.53 18.71
CA ALA A 170 9.44 -6.91 18.11
C ALA A 170 8.40 -5.78 18.17
N ARG A 171 8.48 -4.90 19.18
CA ARG A 171 7.49 -3.84 19.42
C ARG A 171 8.16 -2.55 19.88
N ALA A 172 7.62 -1.41 19.44
CA ALA A 172 7.96 -0.08 19.92
C ALA A 172 6.67 0.74 20.13
N ASN A 173 6.75 1.82 20.91
CA ASN A 173 5.64 2.76 21.01
C ASN A 173 5.88 3.96 20.09
N ALA A 174 4.82 4.45 19.45
CA ALA A 174 4.91 5.63 18.61
C ALA A 174 5.38 6.82 19.43
N GLY A 175 6.31 7.61 18.88
CA GLY A 175 6.86 8.79 19.56
C GLY A 175 7.84 8.46 20.69
N GLN A 176 8.36 7.22 20.79
CA GLN A 176 9.49 6.87 21.64
C GLN A 176 10.69 6.46 20.80
N ALA A 177 11.89 6.90 21.18
CA ALA A 177 13.11 6.49 20.51
C ALA A 177 13.36 4.98 20.68
N VAL A 178 13.90 4.34 19.64
CA VAL A 178 14.22 2.90 19.65
C VAL A 178 15.74 2.73 19.66
N LEU A 179 16.24 2.03 20.67
CA LEU A 179 17.67 1.73 20.82
C LEU A 179 17.98 0.36 20.21
N PHE A 180 18.81 0.36 19.18
CA PHE A 180 19.39 -0.84 18.56
C PHE A 180 20.74 -1.12 19.19
N GLU A 181 20.95 -2.34 19.66
CA GLU A 181 22.23 -2.77 20.24
C GLU A 181 22.71 -4.07 19.58
N ALA A 182 23.96 -4.09 19.17
CA ALA A 182 24.61 -5.28 18.61
C ALA A 182 25.92 -5.55 19.35
N PHE A 183 26.18 -6.82 19.61
CA PHE A 183 27.43 -7.32 20.17
C PHE A 183 28.18 -8.07 19.08
N VAL A 184 29.42 -7.71 18.83
CA VAL A 184 30.26 -8.33 17.81
C VAL A 184 31.47 -8.96 18.49
N ASP A 185 31.78 -10.20 18.13
CA ASP A 185 32.89 -10.94 18.72
C ASP A 185 34.24 -10.27 18.43
N GLU A 186 35.14 -10.22 19.42
CA GLU A 186 36.46 -9.55 19.30
C GLU A 186 37.39 -10.23 18.27
N THR A 187 37.11 -11.48 17.88
CA THR A 187 37.92 -12.23 16.91
C THR A 187 37.67 -11.80 15.46
N LEU A 188 36.61 -11.02 15.19
CA LEU A 188 36.27 -10.57 13.84
C LEU A 188 36.97 -9.25 13.49
N PRO A 189 37.44 -9.08 12.25
CA PRO A 189 38.14 -7.87 11.80
C PRO A 189 37.17 -6.70 11.50
N VAL A 190 36.31 -6.37 12.44
CA VAL A 190 35.23 -5.39 12.26
C VAL A 190 35.79 -3.96 12.31
N PHE A 191 35.44 -3.16 11.31
CA PHE A 191 35.78 -1.74 11.24
C PHE A 191 34.60 -0.85 11.60
N ARG A 192 33.40 -1.17 11.08
CA ARG A 192 32.17 -0.41 11.34
C ARG A 192 30.97 -1.34 11.41
N VAL A 193 29.95 -0.93 12.17
CA VAL A 193 28.66 -1.62 12.26
C VAL A 193 27.58 -0.66 11.80
N PHE A 194 26.67 -1.15 10.97
CA PHE A 194 25.58 -0.38 10.39
C PHE A 194 24.24 -1.03 10.72
N VAL A 195 23.27 -0.20 11.06
CA VAL A 195 21.86 -0.58 11.04
C VAL A 195 21.22 -0.01 9.78
N HIS A 196 20.63 -0.90 9.00
CA HIS A 196 19.85 -0.58 7.83
C HIS A 196 18.39 -0.63 8.25
N HIS A 197 17.65 0.46 8.11
CA HIS A 197 16.25 0.54 8.53
C HIS A 197 15.38 1.25 7.50
N ARG A 198 14.12 0.85 7.40
CA ARG A 198 13.11 1.50 6.57
C ARG A 198 11.76 1.49 7.25
N ARG A 199 10.96 2.51 6.96
CA ARG A 199 9.58 2.63 7.45
C ARG A 199 8.62 1.89 6.51
N PHE A 200 7.45 1.56 7.02
CA PHE A 200 6.37 1.04 6.18
C PHE A 200 6.08 2.00 5.02
N GLY A 201 6.16 1.50 3.78
CA GLY A 201 5.96 2.27 2.55
C GLY A 201 7.23 2.90 1.96
N GLU A 202 8.41 2.72 2.58
CA GLU A 202 9.69 3.08 1.96
C GLU A 202 10.29 1.89 1.22
N ASP A 203 10.72 2.11 -0.03
CA ASP A 203 11.30 1.05 -0.86
C ASP A 203 12.75 0.72 -0.43
N ASP A 204 13.52 1.76 -0.08
CA ASP A 204 14.96 1.66 0.20
C ASP A 204 15.29 1.67 1.71
N PHE A 205 16.30 0.87 2.11
CA PHE A 205 16.85 0.91 3.46
C PHE A 205 17.78 2.12 3.66
N THR A 206 17.50 2.92 4.69
CA THR A 206 18.42 3.96 5.17
C THR A 206 19.52 3.32 6.00
N ARG A 207 20.78 3.56 5.62
CA ARG A 207 21.97 3.05 6.31
C ARG A 207 22.45 4.05 7.37
N SER A 208 22.46 3.63 8.63
CA SER A 208 22.95 4.42 9.76
C SER A 208 24.13 3.72 10.45
N GLU A 209 25.19 4.45 10.74
CA GLU A 209 26.34 3.93 11.48
C GLU A 209 26.02 3.82 12.96
N MET A 210 26.35 2.68 13.57
CA MET A 210 26.21 2.46 15.01
C MET A 210 27.46 2.96 15.73
N THR A 211 27.27 3.62 16.86
CA THR A 211 28.36 4.16 17.68
C THR A 211 28.90 3.06 18.61
N PRO A 212 30.23 2.83 18.65
CA PRO A 212 30.81 1.90 19.61
C PRO A 212 30.60 2.41 21.05
N SER A 213 29.94 1.61 21.87
CA SER A 213 29.76 1.85 23.31
C SER A 213 30.82 1.11 24.15
N SER A 214 31.41 0.04 23.60
CA SER A 214 32.60 -0.67 24.10
C SER A 214 33.33 -1.33 22.93
N ASN A 215 34.37 -2.14 23.19
CA ASN A 215 35.09 -2.86 22.14
C ASN A 215 34.22 -3.86 21.37
N THR A 216 33.20 -4.42 22.01
CA THR A 216 32.31 -5.44 21.44
C THR A 216 30.89 -4.95 21.26
N ARG A 217 30.51 -3.80 21.82
CA ARG A 217 29.11 -3.31 21.82
C ARG A 217 28.96 -2.07 20.95
N PHE A 218 27.99 -2.11 20.06
CA PHE A 218 27.62 -1.01 19.18
C PHE A 218 26.16 -0.64 19.42
N ALA A 219 25.85 0.66 19.42
CA ALA A 219 24.52 1.16 19.67
C ALA A 219 24.11 2.25 18.67
N PHE A 220 22.84 2.24 18.28
CA PHE A 220 22.22 3.30 17.49
C PHE A 220 20.84 3.61 18.06
N SER A 221 20.51 4.89 18.23
CA SER A 221 19.19 5.32 18.68
C SER A 221 18.44 5.93 17.51
N LEU A 222 17.35 5.29 17.09
CA LEU A 222 16.41 5.87 16.13
C LEU A 222 15.49 6.83 16.87
N ASP A 223 15.49 8.09 16.45
CA ASP A 223 14.76 9.16 17.11
C ASP A 223 13.24 8.94 17.11
N ALA A 224 12.56 9.42 18.15
CA ALA A 224 11.11 9.32 18.34
C ALA A 224 10.30 9.87 17.14
N SER A 225 10.81 10.87 16.42
CA SER A 225 10.19 11.39 15.20
C SER A 225 10.12 10.38 14.06
N HIS A 226 11.04 9.41 14.02
CA HIS A 226 11.11 8.36 13.01
C HIS A 226 10.31 7.10 13.41
N VAL A 227 9.96 6.97 14.70
CA VAL A 227 9.16 5.86 15.25
C VAL A 227 7.69 6.27 15.29
N ARG A 228 7.10 6.50 14.11
CA ARG A 228 5.70 6.93 13.96
C ARG A 228 4.88 6.13 12.96
N THR A 229 5.52 5.32 12.12
CA THR A 229 4.85 4.42 11.18
C THR A 229 4.40 3.16 11.88
N SER A 230 3.34 2.49 11.40
CA SER A 230 2.82 1.24 11.98
C SER A 230 3.87 0.13 12.09
N GLN A 231 4.89 0.18 11.24
CA GLN A 231 5.96 -0.81 11.18
C GLN A 231 7.29 -0.19 10.74
N ILE A 232 8.39 -0.77 11.23
CA ILE A 232 9.76 -0.49 10.84
C ILE A 232 10.44 -1.82 10.53
N GLU A 233 11.11 -1.93 9.39
CA GLU A 233 11.94 -3.07 9.03
C GLU A 233 13.41 -2.70 9.14
N TYR A 234 14.26 -3.61 9.63
CA TYR A 234 15.67 -3.34 9.78
C TYR A 234 16.55 -4.59 9.76
N TYR A 235 17.85 -4.41 9.49
CA TYR A 235 18.88 -5.42 9.70
C TYR A 235 20.20 -4.75 10.10
N ILE A 236 21.11 -5.52 10.67
CA ILE A 236 22.41 -5.01 11.14
C ILE A 236 23.53 -5.76 10.41
N GLU A 237 24.55 -5.02 9.96
CA GLU A 237 25.74 -5.58 9.33
C GLU A 237 27.00 -5.02 9.96
N ALA A 238 27.95 -5.90 10.22
CA ALA A 238 29.32 -5.54 10.57
C ALA A 238 30.19 -5.70 9.33
N VAL A 239 31.01 -4.68 9.03
CA VAL A 239 31.90 -4.67 7.86
C VAL A 239 33.35 -4.49 8.29
N ASP A 240 34.28 -5.03 7.51
CA ASP A 240 35.70 -4.82 7.69
C ASP A 240 36.22 -3.52 7.04
N ARG A 241 37.55 -3.37 6.95
CA ARG A 241 38.19 -2.18 6.35
C ARG A 241 38.09 -2.12 4.82
N THR A 242 37.81 -3.24 4.15
CA THR A 242 37.58 -3.28 2.69
C THR A 242 36.12 -3.03 2.35
N GLY A 243 35.23 -3.08 3.35
CA GLY A 243 33.80 -2.85 3.22
C GLY A 243 33.00 -4.14 3.04
N ASP A 244 33.65 -5.30 3.21
CA ASP A 244 33.01 -6.61 3.10
C ASP A 244 32.25 -6.94 4.38
N VAL A 245 31.06 -7.53 4.24
CA VAL A 245 30.22 -7.93 5.38
C VAL A 245 30.84 -9.15 6.06
N VAL A 246 31.27 -9.00 7.30
CA VAL A 246 31.88 -10.05 8.12
C VAL A 246 30.89 -10.72 9.08
N ALA A 247 29.80 -10.04 9.43
CA ALA A 247 28.68 -10.61 10.19
C ALA A 247 27.37 -9.83 9.92
N SER A 248 26.23 -10.49 10.04
CA SER A 248 24.90 -9.88 9.81
C SER A 248 23.84 -10.43 10.77
N SER A 249 22.90 -9.59 11.21
CA SER A 249 21.68 -9.97 11.93
C SER A 249 20.47 -9.44 11.15
N GLY A 250 19.75 -10.35 10.51
CA GLY A 250 18.80 -10.02 9.45
C GLY A 250 19.50 -9.70 8.11
N ARG A 251 18.73 -9.58 7.03
CA ARG A 251 19.20 -9.18 5.68
C ARG A 251 18.08 -8.48 4.91
N THR A 252 18.39 -7.88 3.77
CA THR A 252 17.38 -7.23 2.90
C THR A 252 16.21 -8.17 2.52
N THR A 253 16.46 -9.46 2.29
CA THR A 253 15.43 -10.45 1.94
C THR A 253 14.66 -11.00 3.14
N ASN A 254 15.15 -10.78 4.36
CA ASN A 254 14.51 -11.21 5.60
C ASN A 254 14.90 -10.24 6.74
N PRO A 255 14.34 -9.02 6.73
CA PRO A 255 14.65 -8.02 7.75
C PRO A 255 13.92 -8.34 9.06
N HIS A 256 14.49 -7.89 10.17
CA HIS A 256 13.77 -7.80 11.45
C HIS A 256 12.65 -6.78 11.35
N ARG A 257 11.59 -6.95 12.13
CA ARG A 257 10.36 -6.18 12.00
C ARG A 257 9.86 -5.72 13.36
N ILE A 258 9.72 -4.40 13.52
CA ILE A 258 9.18 -3.74 14.70
C ILE A 258 7.75 -3.32 14.40
N SER A 259 6.79 -3.77 15.20
CA SER A 259 5.43 -3.22 15.20
C SER A 259 5.37 -2.00 16.13
N VAL A 260 4.98 -0.84 15.61
CA VAL A 260 4.88 0.40 16.40
C VAL A 260 3.45 0.61 16.85
N MET A 261 3.23 0.70 18.16
CA MET A 261 1.92 0.84 18.79
C MET A 261 1.64 2.29 19.18
N GLY A 262 0.44 2.78 18.87
CA GLY A 262 -0.05 4.11 19.26
C GLY A 262 -0.02 5.16 18.14
N SER A 263 -0.76 6.26 18.33
CA SER A 263 -0.70 7.46 17.48
C SER A 263 0.28 8.46 18.09
N GLY A 264 1.32 8.83 17.34
CA GLY A 264 2.49 9.55 17.85
C GLY A 264 2.23 10.98 18.33
N THR A 265 1.69 11.14 19.54
CA THR A 265 1.89 12.33 20.37
C THR A 265 3.14 12.10 21.22
N GLU A 266 4.13 12.95 21.01
CA GLU A 266 5.38 13.00 21.77
C GLU A 266 5.08 13.00 23.27
N ALA A 267 5.60 12.01 24.01
CA ALA A 267 5.57 12.06 25.46
C ALA A 267 6.51 13.19 25.91
N PRO A 268 6.05 14.18 26.70
CA PRO A 268 6.90 15.28 27.10
C PRO A 268 8.06 14.75 27.95
N ALA A 269 9.28 15.12 27.57
CA ALA A 269 10.47 14.84 28.37
C ALA A 269 10.28 15.36 29.82
N PRO A 270 10.76 14.63 30.84
CA PRO A 270 10.66 15.09 32.22
C PRO A 270 11.43 16.40 32.39
N SER A 271 10.69 17.42 32.82
CA SER A 271 11.18 18.77 33.07
C SER A 271 12.33 18.77 34.09
N PRO A 272 13.53 19.30 33.76
CA PRO A 272 14.52 19.58 34.78
C PRO A 272 14.14 20.87 35.54
N ALA A 273 14.20 20.78 36.86
CA ALA A 273 13.93 21.85 37.82
C ALA A 273 14.86 23.07 37.61
N PRO A 274 14.50 24.26 38.14
CA PRO A 274 15.08 25.54 37.72
C PRO A 274 16.52 25.67 38.22
N VAL A 275 17.45 25.85 37.29
CA VAL A 275 18.82 26.29 37.61
C VAL A 275 18.95 27.76 37.23
N ALA A 276 19.55 28.48 38.17
CA ALA A 276 19.72 29.92 38.21
C ALA A 276 20.24 30.56 36.91
N GLN A 277 19.79 31.80 36.73
CA GLN A 277 20.26 32.78 35.76
C GLN A 277 21.78 32.77 35.61
N VAL A 278 22.25 32.49 34.39
CA VAL A 278 23.50 33.01 33.86
C VAL A 278 23.20 33.51 32.45
N THR A 279 23.24 34.82 32.28
CA THR A 279 23.27 35.48 30.97
C THR A 279 24.62 35.22 30.29
N PRO A 280 24.62 34.86 29.01
CA PRO A 280 25.70 35.27 28.10
C PRO A 280 25.16 36.27 27.07
N ALA A 281 26.08 37.15 26.69
CA ALA A 281 25.89 38.31 25.84
C ALA A 281 25.60 37.95 24.38
N ASP A 282 24.78 38.82 23.76
CA ASP A 282 24.86 39.29 22.38
C ASP A 282 25.35 38.30 21.31
N GLU A 283 24.46 37.42 20.87
CA GLU A 283 24.39 37.03 19.46
C GLU A 283 22.95 37.28 19.01
N GLU A 284 22.74 38.32 18.21
CA GLU A 284 21.43 38.64 17.63
C GLU A 284 20.94 37.44 16.80
N PRO A 285 19.86 36.75 17.21
CA PRO A 285 19.15 35.88 16.30
C PRO A 285 18.46 36.78 15.27
N LEU A 286 18.57 36.42 13.99
CA LEU A 286 17.71 36.96 12.94
C LEU A 286 16.26 36.88 13.42
N GLU A 287 15.67 38.03 13.79
CA GLU A 287 14.24 38.16 13.99
C GLU A 287 13.56 37.85 12.65
N LEU A 288 13.18 36.59 12.46
CA LEU A 288 12.02 36.27 11.64
C LEU A 288 10.84 36.90 12.37
N SER A 289 10.45 38.08 11.88
CA SER A 289 9.29 38.84 12.34
C SER A 289 8.12 37.91 12.69
N ASP A 290 7.65 38.03 13.92
CA ASP A 290 6.41 37.45 14.46
C ASP A 290 5.15 38.00 13.77
N ASP A 291 5.10 37.92 12.44
CA ASP A 291 3.92 38.22 11.62
C ASP A 291 2.98 36.99 11.50
N GLU A 292 3.19 35.94 12.30
CA GLU A 292 2.29 34.78 12.34
C GLU A 292 0.92 35.07 12.95
N ASN A 293 0.74 36.23 13.61
CA ASN A 293 -0.51 36.62 14.26
C ASN A 293 -1.28 37.75 13.54
N ALA A 294 -0.91 38.10 12.30
CA ALA A 294 -1.58 39.14 11.52
C ALA A 294 -2.47 38.61 10.38
N LEU A 295 -2.87 37.33 10.38
CA LEU A 295 -3.76 36.77 9.34
C LEU A 295 -5.24 36.89 9.73
N GLY A 296 -5.68 38.14 9.89
CA GLY A 296 -7.09 38.49 9.73
C GLY A 296 -7.60 38.10 8.34
N SER A 297 -8.91 37.85 8.24
CA SER A 297 -9.69 37.58 7.01
C SER A 297 -8.93 37.76 5.67
N GLY A 298 -8.69 36.66 4.94
CA GLY A 298 -8.02 36.69 3.64
C GLY A 298 -8.63 35.70 2.65
N PHE A 299 -8.33 35.87 1.37
CA PHE A 299 -8.79 34.98 0.32
C PHE A 299 -7.75 33.87 0.10
N TYR A 300 -8.19 32.76 -0.47
CA TYR A 300 -7.28 31.76 -0.98
C TYR A 300 -7.76 31.20 -2.31
N ALA A 301 -6.80 30.77 -3.12
CA ALA A 301 -7.05 29.99 -4.32
C ALA A 301 -6.27 28.68 -4.19
N THR A 302 -6.95 27.55 -4.27
CA THR A 302 -6.33 26.22 -4.23
C THR A 302 -6.50 25.57 -5.59
N LEU A 303 -5.40 25.12 -6.19
CA LEU A 303 -5.41 24.27 -7.38
C LEU A 303 -4.96 22.88 -6.98
N LEU A 304 -5.81 21.90 -7.29
CA LEU A 304 -5.67 20.50 -6.91
C LEU A 304 -5.72 19.63 -8.17
N GLY A 305 -4.93 18.58 -8.19
CA GLY A 305 -5.03 17.47 -9.15
C GLY A 305 -5.21 16.17 -8.39
N GLY A 306 -6.02 15.27 -8.93
CA GLY A 306 -6.37 14.05 -8.21
C GLY A 306 -6.96 12.97 -9.10
N THR A 307 -7.34 11.88 -8.45
CA THR A 307 -8.09 10.77 -9.03
C THR A 307 -9.21 10.39 -8.06
N ASP A 308 -10.15 9.59 -8.53
CA ASP A 308 -11.29 9.15 -7.74
C ASP A 308 -11.64 7.68 -7.95
N VAL A 309 -12.32 7.14 -6.94
CA VAL A 309 -12.94 5.82 -6.98
C VAL A 309 -14.43 6.00 -6.68
N GLY A 310 -15.27 5.49 -7.58
CA GLY A 310 -16.71 5.48 -7.44
C GLY A 310 -17.21 4.12 -6.95
N PHE A 311 -18.31 4.13 -6.21
CA PHE A 311 -19.14 2.98 -5.89
C PHE A 311 -20.50 3.20 -6.56
N LEU A 312 -20.82 2.33 -7.52
CA LEU A 312 -22.09 2.37 -8.25
C LEU A 312 -23.12 1.53 -7.52
N THR A 313 -24.33 2.06 -7.34
CA THR A 313 -25.46 1.28 -6.81
C THR A 313 -26.25 0.63 -7.93
N SER A 314 -27.13 -0.31 -7.56
CA SER A 314 -28.08 -0.93 -8.49
C SER A 314 -28.98 0.13 -9.14
N GLY A 315 -29.30 -0.03 -10.42
CA GLY A 315 -30.15 0.90 -11.17
C GLY A 315 -29.41 2.04 -11.87
N THR A 316 -28.07 2.05 -11.84
CA THR A 316 -27.27 2.93 -12.70
C THR A 316 -27.17 2.34 -14.10
N THR A 317 -27.28 3.19 -15.13
CA THR A 317 -27.22 2.80 -16.53
C THR A 317 -25.89 3.20 -17.17
N PRO A 318 -25.27 2.32 -17.99
CA PRO A 318 -24.14 2.69 -18.82
C PRO A 318 -24.51 3.77 -19.84
N THR A 319 -23.54 4.61 -20.18
CA THR A 319 -23.73 5.74 -21.11
C THR A 319 -24.02 5.24 -22.53
N ALA A 320 -23.28 4.23 -23.01
CA ALA A 320 -23.46 3.71 -24.36
C ALA A 320 -24.41 2.51 -24.44
N GLN A 321 -24.58 1.76 -23.37
CA GLN A 321 -25.40 0.54 -23.31
C GLN A 321 -26.57 0.71 -22.32
N ILE A 322 -27.49 1.62 -22.61
CA ILE A 322 -28.60 2.02 -21.73
C ILE A 322 -29.58 0.88 -21.41
N ASP A 323 -29.63 -0.17 -22.24
CA ASP A 323 -30.45 -1.36 -22.05
C ASP A 323 -29.86 -2.35 -21.03
N ARG A 324 -28.67 -2.06 -20.49
CA ARG A 324 -27.98 -2.89 -19.51
C ARG A 324 -28.01 -2.22 -18.14
N GLU A 325 -28.16 -3.06 -17.12
CA GLU A 325 -27.96 -2.62 -15.74
C GLU A 325 -26.52 -2.87 -15.31
N VAL A 326 -26.00 -1.96 -14.48
CA VAL A 326 -24.67 -2.10 -13.88
C VAL A 326 -24.77 -2.92 -12.60
N THR A 327 -23.88 -3.91 -12.47
CA THR A 327 -23.68 -4.63 -11.21
C THR A 327 -23.06 -3.67 -10.19
N PRO A 328 -23.62 -3.56 -8.96
CA PRO A 328 -23.04 -2.70 -7.92
C PRO A 328 -21.57 -3.05 -7.66
N GLY A 329 -20.74 -2.04 -7.44
CA GLY A 329 -19.32 -2.26 -7.18
C GLY A 329 -18.46 -1.02 -7.33
N PHE A 330 -17.17 -1.20 -7.02
CA PHE A 330 -16.17 -0.17 -7.16
C PHE A 330 -15.68 -0.02 -8.59
N VAL A 331 -15.53 1.21 -9.01
CA VAL A 331 -15.10 1.61 -10.34
C VAL A 331 -14.09 2.73 -10.23
N ALA A 332 -13.01 2.65 -10.99
CA ALA A 332 -12.07 3.75 -11.08
C ALA A 332 -12.71 4.89 -11.86
N ALA A 333 -12.44 6.12 -11.45
CA ALA A 333 -12.77 7.30 -12.21
C ALA A 333 -11.52 8.01 -12.72
N PHE A 334 -11.74 8.96 -13.63
CA PHE A 334 -10.65 9.58 -14.36
C PHE A 334 -9.96 10.66 -13.52
N ALA A 335 -8.70 10.95 -13.87
CA ALA A 335 -8.00 12.09 -13.28
C ALA A 335 -8.79 13.39 -13.44
N HIS A 336 -8.76 14.21 -12.40
CA HIS A 336 -9.47 15.48 -12.34
C HIS A 336 -8.56 16.61 -11.84
N ALA A 337 -8.95 17.83 -12.20
CA ALA A 337 -8.41 19.05 -11.63
C ALA A 337 -9.52 19.76 -10.85
N LYS A 338 -9.17 20.39 -9.74
CA LYS A 338 -10.11 21.13 -8.89
C LYS A 338 -9.53 22.49 -8.53
N LEU A 339 -10.28 23.54 -8.83
CA LEU A 339 -10.02 24.90 -8.42
C LEU A 339 -10.97 25.25 -7.28
N ASP A 340 -10.44 25.66 -6.13
CA ASP A 340 -11.21 26.03 -4.94
C ASP A 340 -10.84 27.46 -4.53
N LEU A 341 -11.80 28.39 -4.67
CA LEU A 341 -11.67 29.78 -4.31
C LEU A 341 -12.41 30.01 -3.00
N GLY A 342 -11.67 30.36 -1.94
CA GLY A 342 -12.25 30.49 -0.61
C GLY A 342 -11.90 31.76 0.13
N TRP A 343 -12.71 32.03 1.13
CA TRP A 343 -12.59 33.14 2.04
C TRP A 343 -12.51 32.61 3.47
N ARG A 344 -11.46 33.01 4.18
CA ARG A 344 -11.28 32.75 5.61
C ARG A 344 -12.20 33.67 6.43
N LEU A 345 -13.20 33.07 7.07
CA LEU A 345 -14.19 33.74 7.93
C LEU A 345 -13.61 34.02 9.32
N THR A 346 -12.88 33.05 9.87
CA THR A 346 -12.12 33.18 11.12
C THR A 346 -10.79 32.42 10.98
N GLU A 347 -9.91 32.50 11.97
CA GLU A 347 -8.63 31.75 11.96
C GLU A 347 -8.77 30.25 11.68
N ARG A 348 -9.93 29.65 12.02
CA ARG A 348 -10.21 28.22 11.85
C ARG A 348 -11.30 27.91 10.85
N ASN A 349 -12.02 28.90 10.34
CA ASN A 349 -13.20 28.64 9.51
C ASN A 349 -13.04 29.32 8.16
N SER A 350 -13.34 28.60 7.09
CA SER A 350 -13.43 29.19 5.75
C SER A 350 -14.60 28.62 4.97
N VAL A 351 -15.04 29.40 3.99
CA VAL A 351 -16.02 28.98 3.00
C VAL A 351 -15.43 29.20 1.62
N GLY A 352 -15.64 28.27 0.71
CA GLY A 352 -15.16 28.37 -0.67
C GLY A 352 -16.16 27.87 -1.68
N ALA A 353 -15.94 28.27 -2.92
CA ALA A 353 -16.59 27.73 -4.08
C ALA A 353 -15.55 26.96 -4.89
N TYR A 354 -15.87 25.72 -5.27
CA TYR A 354 -14.99 24.90 -6.06
C TYR A 354 -15.61 24.54 -7.41
N TRP A 355 -14.74 24.49 -8.41
CA TRP A 355 -14.98 23.91 -9.71
C TRP A 355 -14.08 22.69 -9.86
N ARG A 356 -14.67 21.53 -10.09
CA ARG A 356 -13.96 20.27 -10.38
C ARG A 356 -14.20 19.95 -11.84
N TRP A 357 -13.14 19.65 -12.57
CA TRP A 357 -13.18 19.19 -13.94
C TRP A 357 -12.49 17.84 -14.04
N GLN A 358 -13.24 16.85 -14.50
CA GLN A 358 -12.76 15.50 -14.73
C GLN A 358 -12.52 15.30 -16.22
N PHE A 359 -11.28 14.97 -16.57
CA PHE A 359 -10.94 14.66 -17.94
C PHE A 359 -11.52 13.29 -18.29
N SER A 360 -12.40 13.22 -19.28
CA SER A 360 -12.75 11.94 -19.91
C SER A 360 -12.53 12.03 -21.41
N PRO A 361 -11.92 11.02 -22.05
CA PRO A 361 -11.82 10.98 -23.50
C PRO A 361 -13.22 11.04 -24.11
N ALA A 362 -13.35 11.74 -25.24
CA ALA A 362 -14.56 11.76 -26.02
C ALA A 362 -14.97 10.32 -26.31
N GLN A 363 -16.16 9.92 -25.87
CA GLN A 363 -16.74 8.67 -26.31
C GLN A 363 -17.22 8.83 -27.74
N ASP A 364 -17.02 7.79 -28.56
CA ASP A 364 -17.58 7.77 -29.90
C ASP A 364 -19.08 7.58 -29.80
N PHE A 365 -19.80 8.70 -29.73
CA PHE A 365 -21.25 8.73 -29.65
C PHE A 365 -21.92 8.41 -30.99
N SER A 366 -21.16 8.16 -32.07
CA SER A 366 -21.73 7.81 -33.38
C SER A 366 -22.48 6.48 -33.37
N THR A 367 -22.27 5.65 -32.35
CA THR A 367 -23.01 4.40 -32.11
C THR A 367 -24.09 4.50 -31.05
N LEU A 368 -24.35 5.68 -30.46
CA LEU A 368 -25.51 5.84 -29.59
C LEU A 368 -26.79 5.63 -30.38
N VAL A 369 -27.77 4.95 -29.78
CA VAL A 369 -29.11 4.82 -30.36
C VAL A 369 -29.65 6.22 -30.63
N GLU A 370 -29.99 6.48 -31.89
CA GLU A 370 -30.55 7.75 -32.33
C GLU A 370 -31.77 8.11 -31.46
N GLY A 371 -31.64 9.15 -30.64
CA GLY A 371 -32.64 9.57 -29.66
C GLY A 371 -32.22 9.56 -28.18
N SER A 372 -30.98 9.21 -27.82
CA SER A 372 -30.52 9.26 -26.42
C SER A 372 -30.18 10.67 -25.92
N ILE A 373 -29.87 11.61 -26.82
CA ILE A 373 -29.54 13.00 -26.46
C ILE A 373 -30.79 13.86 -26.63
N ASP A 374 -31.50 14.13 -25.53
CA ASP A 374 -32.55 15.15 -25.51
C ASP A 374 -31.91 16.54 -25.31
N THR A 375 -31.75 17.26 -26.42
CA THR A 375 -31.22 18.63 -26.44
C THR A 375 -32.18 19.68 -25.90
N ASP A 376 -33.41 19.31 -25.53
CA ASP A 376 -34.42 20.19 -24.93
C ASP A 376 -34.69 19.88 -23.45
N ALA A 377 -34.05 18.84 -22.90
CA ALA A 377 -34.18 18.47 -21.49
C ALA A 377 -33.60 19.54 -20.56
N PRO A 378 -33.98 19.63 -19.28
CA PRO A 378 -33.33 20.56 -18.35
C PRO A 378 -31.87 20.17 -18.07
N PHE A 379 -31.03 21.07 -17.54
CA PHE A 379 -29.60 20.78 -17.28
C PHE A 379 -29.34 19.55 -16.39
N TRP A 380 -30.29 19.18 -15.54
CA TRP A 380 -30.21 17.99 -14.68
C TRP A 380 -30.44 16.68 -15.43
N GLU A 381 -31.06 16.74 -16.61
CA GLU A 381 -31.31 15.63 -17.54
C GLU A 381 -30.40 15.70 -18.78
N HIS A 382 -29.95 16.89 -19.19
CA HIS A 382 -29.02 17.08 -20.31
C HIS A 382 -27.75 16.22 -20.20
N GLU A 383 -27.35 15.64 -21.33
CA GLU A 383 -26.13 14.83 -21.44
C GLU A 383 -24.87 15.65 -21.81
N GLU A 384 -25.02 16.97 -21.95
CA GLU A 384 -23.92 17.86 -22.32
C GLU A 384 -22.74 17.77 -21.34
N GLU A 385 -21.54 17.73 -21.92
CA GLU A 385 -20.29 17.67 -21.16
C GLU A 385 -20.00 19.02 -20.48
N CYS A 386 -19.56 18.95 -19.22
CA CYS A 386 -19.16 20.11 -18.40
C CYS A 386 -20.11 21.33 -18.49
N PHE A 387 -21.41 21.15 -18.24
CA PHE A 387 -22.42 22.24 -18.27
C PHE A 387 -22.50 22.99 -19.62
N GLY A 388 -22.16 22.34 -20.73
CA GLY A 388 -22.19 22.97 -22.06
C GLY A 388 -21.03 23.94 -22.33
N LEU A 389 -19.99 23.95 -21.48
CA LEU A 389 -18.83 24.84 -21.64
C LEU A 389 -17.89 24.43 -22.79
N GLY A 390 -18.20 23.35 -23.51
CA GLY A 390 -17.36 22.82 -24.59
C GLY A 390 -16.03 22.23 -24.11
N LEU A 391 -15.91 21.95 -22.80
CA LEU A 391 -14.77 21.24 -22.23
C LEU A 391 -15.05 19.74 -22.26
N PRO A 392 -14.08 18.90 -22.68
CA PRO A 392 -14.28 17.46 -22.70
C PRO A 392 -14.43 16.93 -21.27
N GLY A 393 -15.42 16.06 -21.07
CA GLY A 393 -15.70 15.38 -19.81
C GLY A 393 -16.68 16.09 -18.88
N ASP A 394 -16.58 15.81 -17.59
CA ASP A 394 -17.64 16.17 -16.63
C ASP A 394 -17.14 17.16 -15.59
N CYS A 395 -18.04 18.02 -15.14
CA CYS A 395 -17.71 19.10 -14.20
C CYS A 395 -18.65 19.11 -13.01
N LEU A 396 -18.11 19.51 -11.86
CA LEU A 396 -18.85 19.87 -10.66
C LEU A 396 -18.61 21.32 -10.31
N LEU A 397 -19.66 21.97 -9.82
CA LEU A 397 -19.62 23.27 -9.16
C LEU A 397 -20.24 23.13 -7.78
N GLY A 398 -19.55 23.55 -6.74
CA GLY A 398 -20.08 23.46 -5.39
C GLY A 398 -19.55 24.50 -4.44
N ILE A 399 -20.15 24.52 -3.26
CA ILE A 399 -19.68 25.29 -2.11
C ILE A 399 -19.13 24.33 -1.05
N LYS A 400 -18.08 24.76 -0.35
CA LYS A 400 -17.39 23.99 0.68
C LYS A 400 -17.20 24.86 1.91
N TYR A 401 -17.60 24.35 3.06
CA TYR A 401 -17.21 24.88 4.36
C TYR A 401 -16.06 24.03 4.90
N GLN A 402 -14.99 24.68 5.34
CA GLN A 402 -13.81 24.05 5.90
C GLN A 402 -13.55 24.56 7.31
N ARG A 403 -13.25 23.64 8.24
CA ARG A 403 -12.85 23.93 9.60
C ARG A 403 -11.49 23.32 9.92
N ASP A 404 -10.54 24.15 10.29
CA ASP A 404 -9.22 23.72 10.74
C ASP A 404 -9.32 23.15 12.16
N ILE A 405 -8.79 21.94 12.33
CA ILE A 405 -8.85 21.14 13.56
C ILE A 405 -7.56 21.31 14.36
N SER A 406 -6.42 21.48 13.69
CA SER A 406 -5.13 21.78 14.31
C SER A 406 -4.70 23.22 14.01
N LEU A 407 -3.89 23.79 14.92
CA LEU A 407 -3.29 25.12 14.76
C LEU A 407 -1.83 25.06 14.27
N GLY A 408 -1.11 23.96 14.54
CA GLY A 408 0.28 23.77 14.14
C GLY A 408 0.43 23.28 12.70
N ALA A 409 1.66 23.29 12.18
CA ALA A 409 2.00 22.68 10.90
C ALA A 409 2.34 21.18 11.10
N PRO A 410 1.75 20.25 10.33
CA PRO A 410 0.70 20.43 9.33
C PRO A 410 -0.65 20.84 9.92
N ARG A 411 -1.36 21.73 9.22
CA ARG A 411 -2.71 22.18 9.60
C ARG A 411 -3.76 21.24 9.02
N PHE A 412 -4.39 20.45 9.87
CA PHE A 412 -5.46 19.52 9.51
C PHE A 412 -6.79 20.23 9.50
N TYR A 413 -7.67 19.84 8.57
CA TYR A 413 -9.02 20.37 8.47
C TYR A 413 -10.04 19.27 8.16
N SER A 414 -11.28 19.52 8.55
CA SER A 414 -12.46 18.85 8.00
C SER A 414 -13.24 19.80 7.11
N SER A 415 -14.02 19.24 6.20
CA SER A 415 -14.88 20.01 5.32
C SER A 415 -16.21 19.30 5.05
N VAL A 416 -17.22 20.10 4.74
CA VAL A 416 -18.49 19.64 4.20
C VAL A 416 -18.85 20.54 3.02
N GLY A 417 -19.54 19.99 2.03
CA GLY A 417 -19.88 20.74 0.84
C GLY A 417 -21.07 20.15 0.11
N LEU A 418 -21.60 20.93 -0.82
CA LEU A 418 -22.70 20.54 -1.67
C LEU A 418 -22.56 21.25 -3.01
N GLY A 419 -23.13 20.67 -4.05
CA GLY A 419 -23.02 21.25 -5.38
C GLY A 419 -23.88 20.54 -6.41
N ILE A 420 -23.62 20.92 -7.65
CA ILE A 420 -24.23 20.37 -8.84
C ILE A 420 -23.16 19.94 -9.83
N GLY A 421 -23.55 19.12 -10.80
CA GLY A 421 -22.70 18.53 -11.82
C GLY A 421 -22.62 17.02 -11.70
N ARG A 422 -21.82 16.42 -12.57
CA ARG A 422 -21.71 14.95 -12.68
C ARG A 422 -20.27 14.50 -12.48
N VAL A 423 -20.13 13.22 -12.11
CA VAL A 423 -18.88 12.48 -12.11
C VAL A 423 -19.04 11.30 -13.05
N ARG A 424 -17.95 10.96 -13.75
CA ARG A 424 -17.90 9.89 -14.74
C ARG A 424 -16.93 8.81 -14.32
N ASN A 425 -17.46 7.60 -14.19
CA ASN A 425 -16.71 6.42 -13.77
C ASN A 425 -16.46 5.48 -14.96
N TRP A 426 -15.32 4.80 -14.98
CA TRP A 426 -15.04 3.74 -15.95
C TRP A 426 -15.86 2.50 -15.63
N LEU A 427 -16.49 1.94 -16.66
CA LEU A 427 -17.18 0.69 -16.57
C LEU A 427 -16.60 -0.34 -17.54
N ARG A 428 -16.40 -1.55 -17.04
CA ARG A 428 -15.96 -2.70 -17.83
C ARG A 428 -17.11 -3.71 -17.88
N LEU A 429 -17.80 -3.77 -19.00
CA LEU A 429 -18.95 -4.65 -19.20
C LEU A 429 -18.53 -5.95 -19.89
N LYS A 430 -19.15 -7.07 -19.51
CA LYS A 430 -19.06 -8.34 -20.24
C LYS A 430 -20.01 -8.28 -21.45
N HIS A 431 -19.51 -8.61 -22.64
CA HIS A 431 -20.31 -8.73 -23.86
C HIS A 431 -20.22 -10.15 -24.39
N ASN A 432 -21.37 -10.78 -24.69
CA ASN A 432 -21.42 -12.17 -25.15
C ASN A 432 -20.73 -12.31 -26.51
N ALA A 433 -19.65 -13.07 -26.57
CA ALA A 433 -18.85 -13.26 -27.78
C ALA A 433 -19.51 -14.17 -28.83
N MET A 434 -20.59 -14.87 -28.46
CA MET A 434 -21.41 -15.63 -29.42
C MET A 434 -22.34 -14.73 -30.25
N ARG A 435 -22.49 -13.45 -29.89
CA ARG A 435 -23.33 -12.51 -30.63
C ARG A 435 -22.59 -12.08 -31.90
N SER A 436 -23.24 -12.23 -33.05
CA SER A 436 -22.67 -11.88 -34.37
C SER A 436 -22.88 -10.39 -34.70
N ASP A 437 -22.55 -9.50 -33.76
CA ASP A 437 -22.68 -8.04 -33.92
C ASP A 437 -21.32 -7.35 -34.15
N GLY A 438 -20.23 -8.12 -34.19
CA GLY A 438 -18.87 -7.64 -34.43
C GLY A 438 -18.26 -6.86 -33.25
N VAL A 439 -18.95 -6.74 -32.12
CA VAL A 439 -18.48 -5.96 -30.96
C VAL A 439 -17.22 -6.56 -30.35
N CYS A 440 -17.09 -7.89 -30.40
CA CYS A 440 -15.94 -8.64 -29.91
C CYS A 440 -14.85 -8.86 -30.98
N ASP A 441 -14.98 -8.30 -32.17
CA ASP A 441 -13.98 -8.46 -33.23
C ASP A 441 -12.63 -7.86 -32.78
N ASN A 442 -11.55 -8.63 -32.96
CA ASN A 442 -10.19 -8.26 -32.54
C ASN A 442 -10.01 -7.98 -31.04
N ARG A 443 -10.88 -8.53 -30.18
CA ARG A 443 -10.74 -8.45 -28.71
C ARG A 443 -10.45 -9.84 -28.12
N ASP A 444 -9.80 -9.86 -26.97
CA ASP A 444 -9.58 -11.09 -26.22
C ASP A 444 -10.92 -11.65 -25.72
N ILE A 445 -11.09 -12.96 -25.91
CA ILE A 445 -12.27 -13.71 -25.50
C ILE A 445 -11.93 -14.51 -24.23
N PHE A 446 -12.76 -14.33 -23.22
CA PHE A 446 -12.68 -14.99 -21.93
C PHE A 446 -13.84 -15.97 -21.80
N GLN A 447 -13.70 -16.99 -20.95
CA GLN A 447 -14.81 -17.87 -20.59
C GLN A 447 -15.31 -17.52 -19.19
N ASP A 448 -16.62 -17.43 -19.04
CA ASP A 448 -17.23 -17.27 -17.74
C ASP A 448 -17.24 -18.61 -17.00
N GLU A 449 -16.57 -18.69 -15.84
CA GLU A 449 -16.43 -19.95 -15.10
C GLU A 449 -17.76 -20.51 -14.59
N SER A 450 -18.77 -19.65 -14.40
CA SER A 450 -20.08 -20.04 -13.88
C SER A 450 -21.04 -20.50 -14.97
N THR A 451 -21.00 -19.87 -16.15
CA THR A 451 -21.97 -20.13 -17.24
C THR A 451 -21.36 -20.81 -18.45
N GLY A 452 -20.03 -20.85 -18.57
CA GLY A 452 -19.30 -21.37 -19.73
C GLY A 452 -19.46 -20.52 -21.00
N VAL A 453 -20.17 -19.39 -20.93
CA VAL A 453 -20.43 -18.53 -22.09
C VAL A 453 -19.17 -17.70 -22.36
N PRO A 454 -18.64 -17.71 -23.60
CA PRO A 454 -17.51 -16.88 -23.97
C PRO A 454 -17.95 -15.42 -24.04
N PHE A 455 -17.13 -14.51 -23.52
CA PHE A 455 -17.41 -13.09 -23.51
C PHE A 455 -16.14 -12.28 -23.81
N CYS A 456 -16.31 -11.08 -24.36
CA CYS A 456 -15.26 -10.08 -24.43
C CYS A 456 -15.59 -8.91 -23.50
N TYR A 457 -14.58 -8.13 -23.13
CA TYR A 457 -14.82 -6.92 -22.35
C TYR A 457 -15.02 -5.71 -23.26
N ILE A 458 -16.06 -4.93 -22.95
CA ILE A 458 -16.31 -3.62 -23.55
C ILE A 458 -16.13 -2.54 -22.49
N ARG A 459 -15.63 -1.39 -22.94
CA ARG A 459 -15.44 -0.20 -22.10
C ARG A 459 -16.65 0.69 -22.29
N ASP A 460 -17.22 1.15 -21.20
CA ASP A 460 -18.29 2.13 -21.15
C ASP A 460 -18.00 3.10 -19.99
N THR A 461 -18.83 4.11 -19.82
CA THR A 461 -18.81 4.97 -18.64
C THR A 461 -20.18 5.02 -17.99
N VAL A 462 -20.21 5.38 -16.72
CA VAL A 462 -21.46 5.71 -16.03
C VAL A 462 -21.36 7.13 -15.53
N ARG A 463 -22.40 7.92 -15.79
CA ARG A 463 -22.58 9.24 -15.21
C ARG A 463 -23.68 9.14 -14.16
N THR A 464 -23.35 9.46 -12.91
CA THR A 464 -24.28 9.25 -11.77
C THR A 464 -24.63 10.57 -11.13
N GLY A 465 -25.93 10.85 -11.00
CA GLY A 465 -26.45 12.01 -10.29
C GLY A 465 -25.98 13.35 -10.86
N TRP A 466 -26.74 14.41 -10.58
CA TRP A 466 -26.37 15.78 -10.98
C TRP A 466 -26.25 16.72 -9.79
N ALA A 467 -26.63 16.27 -8.60
CA ALA A 467 -26.49 16.99 -7.35
C ALA A 467 -25.67 16.14 -6.39
N HIS A 468 -24.87 16.78 -5.55
CA HIS A 468 -24.08 16.07 -4.56
C HIS A 468 -24.00 16.78 -3.23
N PHE A 469 -23.85 15.97 -2.18
CA PHE A 469 -23.44 16.39 -0.86
C PHE A 469 -22.21 15.58 -0.47
N GLY A 470 -21.24 16.21 0.16
CA GLY A 470 -20.02 15.53 0.52
C GLY A 470 -19.36 16.06 1.77
N PHE A 471 -18.52 15.21 2.34
CA PHE A 471 -17.67 15.54 3.48
C PHE A 471 -16.25 15.12 3.14
N GLY A 472 -15.29 15.80 3.74
CA GLY A 472 -13.89 15.52 3.48
C GLY A 472 -12.99 16.09 4.54
N GLY A 473 -11.71 16.01 4.25
CA GLY A 473 -10.68 16.52 5.13
C GLY A 473 -9.32 16.36 4.48
N GLY A 474 -8.35 16.97 5.10
CA GLY A 474 -7.01 16.98 4.57
C GLY A 474 -6.08 17.74 5.49
N PHE A 475 -4.90 18.02 4.98
CA PHE A 475 -3.96 18.88 5.66
C PHE A 475 -3.26 19.81 4.68
N TYR A 476 -2.76 20.92 5.20
CA TYR A 476 -1.89 21.79 4.44
C TYR A 476 -0.64 22.15 5.22
N VAL A 477 0.48 22.22 4.51
CA VAL A 477 1.81 22.54 5.03
C VAL A 477 2.25 23.86 4.40
N PRO A 478 2.56 24.91 5.20
CA PRO A 478 3.07 26.16 4.64
C PRO A 478 4.44 25.92 3.99
N LEU A 479 4.56 26.25 2.71
CA LEU A 479 5.83 26.22 1.96
C LEU A 479 6.53 27.59 1.98
N SER A 480 5.73 28.67 2.04
CA SER A 480 6.20 30.06 2.15
C SER A 480 5.15 30.93 2.83
N GLY A 481 5.37 32.25 2.93
CA GLY A 481 4.39 33.20 3.48
C GLY A 481 3.04 33.22 2.76
N HIS A 482 2.99 32.84 1.48
CA HIS A 482 1.78 32.92 0.65
C HIS A 482 1.41 31.60 -0.05
N LEU A 483 2.19 30.53 0.12
CA LEU A 483 1.99 29.26 -0.59
C LEU A 483 2.00 28.11 0.40
N ASP A 484 0.98 27.27 0.31
CA ASP A 484 0.84 26.04 1.11
C ASP A 484 0.72 24.83 0.16
N PHE A 485 1.34 23.71 0.52
CA PHE A 485 1.03 22.40 -0.06
C PHE A 485 -0.25 21.87 0.57
N VAL A 486 -1.14 21.27 -0.21
CA VAL A 486 -2.45 20.79 0.26
C VAL A 486 -2.70 19.36 -0.18
N THR A 487 -3.25 18.57 0.73
CA THR A 487 -3.90 17.30 0.46
C THR A 487 -5.38 17.43 0.78
N ASP A 488 -6.26 16.88 -0.06
CA ASP A 488 -7.73 16.97 0.12
C ASP A 488 -8.36 15.63 -0.27
N THR A 489 -8.97 14.95 0.69
CA THR A 489 -9.81 13.77 0.44
C THR A 489 -11.28 14.19 0.59
N TYR A 490 -12.11 13.90 -0.40
CA TYR A 490 -13.51 14.35 -0.42
C TYR A 490 -14.44 13.22 -0.87
N VAL A 491 -15.33 12.79 0.02
CA VAL A 491 -16.36 11.78 -0.24
C VAL A 491 -17.63 12.50 -0.68
N MET A 492 -18.14 12.16 -1.85
CA MET A 492 -19.32 12.74 -2.48
C MET A 492 -20.40 11.68 -2.60
N VAL A 493 -21.60 12.00 -2.13
CA VAL A 493 -22.81 11.23 -2.43
C VAL A 493 -23.59 11.99 -3.49
N LEU A 494 -23.78 11.36 -4.65
CA LEU A 494 -24.49 11.94 -5.80
C LEU A 494 -25.95 11.48 -5.82
N PHE A 495 -26.84 12.32 -6.33
CA PHE A 495 -28.29 12.09 -6.43
C PHE A 495 -28.83 12.67 -7.74
N PRO A 496 -29.97 12.16 -8.27
CA PRO A 496 -30.82 11.08 -7.76
C PRO A 496 -30.26 9.67 -8.01
N ASP A 497 -29.52 9.44 -9.11
CA ASP A 497 -28.86 8.16 -9.40
C ASP A 497 -27.70 7.98 -8.42
N THR A 498 -28.01 7.31 -7.31
CA THR A 498 -27.18 7.38 -6.12
C THR A 498 -25.85 6.70 -6.38
N SER A 499 -24.76 7.42 -6.12
CA SER A 499 -23.43 6.84 -6.12
C SER A 499 -22.56 7.54 -5.09
N ILE A 500 -21.49 6.87 -4.70
CA ILE A 500 -20.50 7.42 -3.77
C ILE A 500 -19.20 7.56 -4.54
N ASN A 501 -18.60 8.74 -4.60
CA ASN A 501 -17.29 8.96 -5.19
C ASN A 501 -16.32 9.51 -4.15
N VAL A 502 -15.11 8.99 -4.12
CA VAL A 502 -14.05 9.42 -3.21
C VAL A 502 -12.95 10.06 -4.03
N ASP A 503 -12.82 11.38 -3.94
CA ASP A 503 -11.71 12.12 -4.52
C ASP A 503 -10.50 12.08 -3.60
N VAL A 504 -9.32 11.79 -4.15
CA VAL A 504 -8.03 11.99 -3.48
C VAL A 504 -7.24 13.03 -4.28
N ASN A 505 -6.89 14.14 -3.64
CA ASN A 505 -6.29 15.29 -4.31
C ASN A 505 -5.00 15.74 -3.62
N LEU A 506 -4.10 16.28 -4.43
CA LEU A 506 -2.88 16.96 -4.00
C LEU A 506 -2.76 18.28 -4.78
N GLY A 507 -2.15 19.30 -4.17
CA GLY A 507 -1.89 20.53 -4.90
C GLY A 507 -1.38 21.67 -4.03
N LEU A 508 -1.68 22.89 -4.48
CA LEU A 508 -1.13 24.12 -3.91
C LEU A 508 -2.24 25.11 -3.59
N ARG A 509 -2.11 25.79 -2.45
CA ARG A 509 -2.96 26.89 -2.01
C ARG A 509 -2.15 28.17 -1.95
N LEU A 510 -2.64 29.18 -2.67
CA LEU A 510 -2.17 30.56 -2.59
C LEU A 510 -3.03 31.32 -1.59
N ARG A 511 -2.40 31.96 -0.60
CA ARG A 511 -3.02 32.88 0.35
C ARG A 511 -2.90 34.31 -0.18
N ILE A 512 -4.03 34.98 -0.32
CA ILE A 512 -4.18 36.30 -0.95
C ILE A 512 -4.66 37.31 0.08
#